data_AF-A0A2Z5QZL0-F1
#
_entry.id   AF-A0A2Z5QZL0-F1
#
_cell.length_a   1.000
_cell.length_b   1.000
_cell.length_c   1.000
_cell.angle_alpha   90.00
_cell.angle_beta   90.00
_cell.angle_gamma   90.00
#
_symmetry.space_group_name_H-M   'P 1'
#
loop_
_entity.id
_entity.type
_entity.pdbx_description
1 polymer ?
#
loop_
_entity_poly.entity_id
_entity_poly.type
_entity_poly.pdbx_seq_one_letter_code
_entity_poly.pdbx_strand_id
1 'polypeptide(L)' 'MSAIVLKRLKEDAELALGASVTDAVITVPAYFDDSRRIATKHAGQIAGLNVLRVLNEPTAAALSYGVENNSGGMCLSTI' A
#
# COMPACT_ATOMS: atom_id res chain seq x y z
N MET A 1 18.22 3.82 -2.54
CA MET A 1 17.94 2.55 -3.25
C MET A 1 16.44 2.23 -3.35
N SER A 2 15.59 2.60 -2.37
CA SER A 2 14.15 2.31 -2.39
C SER A 2 13.35 2.91 -3.56
N ALA A 3 13.79 4.03 -4.14
CA ALA A 3 13.08 4.69 -5.24
C ALA A 3 13.09 3.90 -6.57
N ILE A 4 14.12 3.06 -6.81
CA ILE A 4 14.19 2.25 -8.04
C ILE A 4 13.17 1.11 -7.99
N VAL A 5 12.99 0.50 -6.82
CA VAL A 5 12.00 -0.55 -6.59
C VAL A 5 10.58 0.01 -6.79
N LEU A 6 10.31 1.20 -6.23
CA LEU A 6 9.01 1.87 -6.40
C LEU A 6 8.72 2.25 -7.86
N LYS A 7 9.74 2.62 -8.64
CA LYS A 7 9.58 2.88 -10.08
C LYS A 7 9.21 1.61 -10.85
N ARG A 8 9.87 0.48 -10.57
CA ARG A 8 9.53 -0.82 -11.20
C ARG A 8 8.12 -1.28 -10.84
N LEU A 9 7.75 -1.19 -9.57
CA LEU A 9 6.38 -1.50 -9.13
C LEU A 9 5.33 -0.60 -9.78
N LYS A 10 5.65 0.68 -10.01
CA LYS A 10 4.78 1.58 -10.77
C LYS A 10 4.63 1.12 -12.22
N GLU A 11 5.73 0.85 -12.91
CA GLU A 11 5.71 0.35 -14.31
C GLU A 11 4.86 -0.94 -14.41
N ASP A 12 5.07 -1.89 -13.51
CA ASP A 12 4.30 -3.16 -13.49
C ASP A 12 2.80 -2.91 -13.24
N ALA A 13 2.45 -1.99 -12.33
CA ALA A 13 1.07 -1.61 -12.06
C ALA A 13 0.41 -0.91 -13.26
N GLU A 14 1.14 0.00 -13.92
CA GLU A 14 0.68 0.69 -15.13
C GLU A 14 0.45 -0.29 -16.29
N LEU A 15 1.30 -1.31 -16.42
CA LEU A 15 1.12 -2.39 -17.39
C LEU A 15 -0.11 -3.26 -17.08
N ALA A 16 -0.34 -3.58 -15.80
CA ALA A 16 -1.50 -4.38 -15.38
C ALA A 16 -2.84 -3.64 -15.55
N LEU A 17 -2.85 -2.32 -15.30
CA LEU A 17 -4.05 -1.48 -15.39
C LEU A 17 -4.26 -0.86 -16.78
N GLY A 18 -3.21 -0.80 -17.61
CA GLY A 18 -3.23 -0.11 -18.91
C GLY A 18 -3.36 1.41 -18.81
N ALA A 19 -3.13 1.99 -17.63
CA ALA A 19 -3.32 3.40 -17.34
C ALA A 19 -2.21 3.91 -16.40
N SER A 20 -1.91 5.21 -16.47
CA SER A 20 -0.89 5.82 -15.62
C SER A 20 -1.31 5.84 -14.15
N VAL A 21 -0.39 5.43 -13.27
CA VAL A 21 -0.62 5.39 -11.82
C VAL A 21 0.06 6.62 -11.20
N THR A 22 -0.77 7.55 -10.70
CA THR A 22 -0.30 8.82 -10.13
C THR A 22 -0.28 8.81 -8.61
N ASP A 23 -1.18 8.08 -7.97
CA ASP A 23 -1.40 8.15 -6.52
C ASP A 23 -1.21 6.78 -5.88
N ALA A 24 -0.58 6.76 -4.69
CA ALA A 24 -0.30 5.52 -3.96
C ALA A 24 -0.41 5.69 -2.45
N VAL A 25 -0.79 4.60 -1.78
CA VAL A 25 -0.71 4.43 -0.32
C VAL A 25 0.38 3.40 -0.03
N ILE A 26 1.30 3.74 0.86
CA ILE A 26 2.47 2.88 1.18
C ILE A 26 2.36 2.39 2.62
N THR A 27 2.51 1.09 2.84
CA THR A 27 2.57 0.51 4.18
C THR A 27 3.99 0.60 4.75
N VAL A 28 4.08 0.84 6.06
CA VAL A 28 5.35 0.80 6.81
C VAL A 28 5.19 -0.03 8.09
N PRO A 29 6.28 -0.61 8.62
CA PRO A 29 6.23 -1.35 9.87
C PRO A 29 5.72 -0.47 11.03
N ALA A 30 5.03 -1.08 12.00
CA ALA A 30 4.42 -0.35 13.12
C ALA A 30 5.41 0.47 13.98
N TYR A 31 6.69 0.10 13.95
CA TYR A 31 7.76 0.72 14.74
C TYR A 31 8.58 1.77 13.96
N PHE A 32 8.04 2.26 12.83
CA PHE A 32 8.70 3.32 12.06
C PHE A 32 8.51 4.70 12.69
N ASP A 33 9.62 5.32 13.10
CA ASP A 33 9.67 6.72 13.55
C ASP A 33 9.30 7.69 12.40
N ASP A 34 8.81 8.88 12.75
CA ASP A 34 8.36 9.90 11.80
C ASP A 34 9.40 10.25 10.72
N SER A 35 10.68 10.26 11.08
CA SER A 35 11.79 10.49 10.12
C SER A 35 11.79 9.46 8.97
N ARG A 36 11.58 8.18 9.30
CA ARG A 36 11.56 7.13 8.28
C ARG A 36 10.28 7.16 7.45
N ARG A 37 9.15 7.62 8.02
CA ARG A 37 7.90 7.87 7.27
C ARG A 37 8.08 8.99 6.23
N ILE A 38 8.74 10.07 6.60
CA ILE A 38 9.07 11.18 5.69
C ILE A 38 9.99 10.68 4.56
N ALA A 39 11.01 9.88 4.90
CA ALA A 39 11.92 9.30 3.91
C ALA A 39 11.18 8.40 2.90
N THR A 40 10.24 7.56 3.36
CA THR A 40 9.41 6.73 2.48
C THR A 40 8.50 7.57 1.58
N LYS A 41 7.88 8.63 2.12
CA LYS A 41 7.07 9.57 1.33
C LYS A 41 7.90 10.24 0.24
N HIS A 42 9.09 10.71 0.59
CA HIS A 42 10.02 11.34 -0.33
C HIS A 42 10.51 10.36 -1.41
N ALA A 43 10.74 9.09 -1.05
CA ALA A 43 11.09 8.05 -2.01
C ALA A 43 9.96 7.79 -3.04
N GLY A 44 8.70 7.83 -2.61
CA GLY A 44 7.54 7.76 -3.51
C GLY A 44 7.45 8.96 -4.45
N GLN A 45 7.70 10.17 -3.93
CA GLN A 45 7.73 11.39 -4.74
C GLN A 45 8.81 11.32 -5.84
N ILE A 46 10.02 10.85 -5.49
CA ILE A 46 11.13 10.64 -6.46
C ILE A 46 10.79 9.56 -7.50
N ALA A 47 9.94 8.58 -7.12
CA ALA A 47 9.45 7.56 -8.03
C ALA A 47 8.32 8.06 -8.96
N GLY A 48 7.87 9.31 -8.81
CA GLY A 48 6.76 9.86 -9.61
C GLY A 48 5.39 9.34 -9.16
N LEU A 49 5.26 9.03 -7.86
CA LEU A 49 4.01 8.65 -7.20
C LEU A 49 3.68 9.71 -6.14
N ASN A 50 2.43 10.17 -6.13
CA ASN A 50 1.88 11.01 -5.07
C ASN A 50 1.49 10.12 -3.89
N VAL A 51 2.24 10.21 -2.80
CA VAL A 51 1.99 9.40 -1.60
C VAL A 51 0.92 10.07 -0.75
N LEU A 52 -0.32 9.60 -0.89
CA LEU A 52 -1.49 10.16 -0.20
C LEU A 52 -1.44 9.91 1.31
N ARG A 53 -1.06 8.69 1.70
CA ARG A 53 -0.97 8.30 3.11
C ARG A 53 0.05 7.20 3.29
N VAL A 54 0.75 7.24 4.42
CA VAL A 54 1.58 6.14 4.90
C VAL A 54 0.80 5.42 5.99
N LEU A 55 0.52 4.14 5.79
CA LEU A 55 -0.31 3.32 6.69
C LEU A 55 0.56 2.34 7.47
N ASN A 56 0.16 2.02 8.70
CA ASN A 56 0.81 0.96 9.45
C ASN A 56 0.42 -0.40 8.85
N GLU A 57 1.41 -1.27 8.61
CA GLU A 57 1.21 -2.63 8.11
C GLU A 57 0.16 -3.44 8.90
N PRO A 58 0.16 -3.51 10.25
CA PRO A 58 -0.87 -4.28 10.96
C PRO A 58 -2.29 -3.71 10.77
N THR A 59 -2.41 -2.39 10.58
CA THR A 59 -3.70 -1.75 10.28
C THR A 59 -4.15 -2.08 8.85
N ALA A 60 -3.22 -2.12 7.90
CA ALA A 60 -3.50 -2.52 6.52
C ALA A 60 -3.98 -3.97 6.43
N ALA A 61 -3.29 -4.87 7.15
CA ALA A 61 -3.66 -6.29 7.22
C ALA A 61 -5.05 -6.50 7.85
N ALA A 62 -5.34 -5.81 8.96
CA ALA A 62 -6.66 -5.85 9.59
C ALA A 62 -7.77 -5.33 8.66
N LEU A 63 -7.50 -4.28 7.88
CA LEU A 63 -8.44 -3.76 6.90
C LEU A 63 -8.69 -4.77 5.77
N SER A 64 -7.64 -5.37 5.23
CA SER A 64 -7.76 -6.39 4.17
C SER A 64 -8.58 -7.57 4.65
N TYR A 65 -8.35 -8.06 5.88
CA TYR A 65 -9.11 -9.17 6.45
C TYR A 65 -10.58 -8.81 6.67
N GLY A 66 -10.87 -7.61 7.18
CA GLY A 66 -12.25 -7.14 7.37
C GLY A 66 -13.02 -6.97 6.05
N VAL A 67 -12.33 -6.60 4.96
CA VAL A 67 -12.93 -6.47 3.61
C VAL A 67 -13.10 -7.84 2.93
N GLU A 68 -12.14 -8.74 3.08
CA GLU A 68 -12.20 -10.11 2.54
C GLU A 68 -13.36 -10.91 3.16
N ASN A 69 -13.60 -10.76 4.47
CA ASN A 69 -14.73 -11.40 5.17
C ASN A 69 -16.12 -10.86 4.79
N ASN A 70 -16.22 -9.71 4.10
CA ASN A 70 -17.52 -9.17 3.66
C ASN A 70 -17.89 -9.59 2.22
N SER A 71 -16.92 -10.10 1.45
CA SER A 71 -17.14 -10.55 0.06
C SER A 71 -17.40 -12.06 -0.05
N GLY A 72 -17.24 -12.80 1.05
CA GLY A 72 -17.55 -14.23 1.16
C GLY A 72 -18.80 -14.45 2.00
N GLY A 73 -19.96 -14.48 1.35
CA GLY A 73 -21.15 -15.05 1.96
C GLY A 73 -20.92 -16.54 2.24
N MET A 74 -20.58 -16.89 3.48
CA MET A 74 -20.94 -18.17 4.06
C MET A 74 -21.06 -18.00 5.58
N CYS A 75 -22.30 -17.87 6.02
CA CYS A 75 -22.69 -18.26 7.37
C CYS A 75 -22.30 -19.73 7.58
N LEU A 76 -21.38 -19.98 8.49
CA LEU A 76 -21.38 -21.18 9.32
C LEU A 76 -21.69 -20.67 10.73
N SER A 77 -22.94 -20.36 11.08
CA SER A 77 -23.90 -21.34 11.60
C SER A 77 -23.33 -22.75 11.70
N THR A 78 -22.82 -23.11 12.88
CA THR A 78 -23.19 -24.32 13.63
C THR A 78 -22.29 -24.37 14.87
N ILE A 79 -22.93 -24.13 16.03
CA ILE A 79 -22.62 -24.60 17.39
C ILE A 79 -21.20 -24.35 17.91
#